data_AF-X7FB72-F1
#
_entry.id   AF-X7FB72-F1
#
_cell.length_a   1.000
_cell.length_b   1.000
_cell.length_c   1.000
_cell.angle_alpha   90.00
_cell.angle_beta   90.00
_cell.angle_gamma   90.00
#
_symmetry.space_group_name_H-M   'P 1'
#
loop_
_entity.id
_entity.type
_entity.pdbx_description
1 polymer ?
#
loop_
_entity_poly.entity_id
_entity_poly.type
_entity_poly.pdbx_seq_one_letter_code
_entity_poly.pdbx_strand_id
1 'polypeptide(L)' 'MIQKTAEARARLNELVEARLGADEAGTFMSTPHALLGWQTPEEIAATGHLGLMKVTVLVTSLTSSGLAA' A
#
# COMPACT_ATOMS: atom_id res chain seq x y z
N MET A 1 5.88 7.16 -20.25
CA MET A 1 6.01 7.18 -18.77
C MET A 1 4.78 6.63 -18.04
N ILE A 2 3.54 6.87 -18.52
CA ILE A 2 2.29 6.43 -17.86
C ILE A 2 2.21 4.91 -17.61
N GLN A 3 2.66 4.09 -18.56
CA GLN A 3 2.59 2.62 -18.42
C GLN A 3 3.42 2.07 -17.25
N LYS A 4 4.58 2.68 -16.95
CA LYS A 4 5.43 2.23 -15.83
C LYS A 4 4.77 2.45 -14.47
N THR A 5 3.94 3.48 -14.33
CA THR A 5 3.22 3.78 -13.08
C THR A 5 2.07 2.80 -12.88
N ALA A 6 1.34 2.43 -13.94
CA ALA A 6 0.27 1.45 -13.87
C ALA A 6 0.81 0.06 -13.48
N GLU A 7 1.91 -0.39 -14.09
CA GLU A 7 2.58 -1.64 -13.72
C GLU A 7 3.09 -1.63 -12.28
N ALA A 8 3.68 -0.52 -11.83
CA ALA A 8 4.15 -0.40 -10.46
C ALA A 8 3.00 -0.45 -9.44
N ARG A 9 1.83 0.11 -9.80
CA ARG A 9 0.62 0.01 -8.97
C ARG A 9 0.08 -1.41 -8.90
N ALA A 10 0.05 -2.14 -10.02
CA ALA A 10 -0.35 -3.54 -10.03
C ALA A 10 0.56 -4.39 -9.12
N ARG A 11 1.88 -4.23 -9.23
CA ARG A 11 2.86 -4.92 -8.38
C ARG A 11 2.72 -4.56 -6.89
N LEU A 12 2.35 -3.31 -6.58
CA LEU A 12 2.08 -2.92 -5.21
C LEU A 12 0.87 -3.68 -4.66
N ASN A 13 -0.23 -3.77 -5.42
CA ASN A 13 -1.42 -4.50 -5.00
C ASN A 13 -1.10 -5.99 -4.76
N GLU A 14 -0.36 -6.62 -5.68
CA GLU A 14 0.11 -8.00 -5.51
C GLU A 14 0.95 -8.18 -4.24
N LEU A 15 1.84 -7.23 -3.93
CA LEU A 15 2.63 -7.26 -2.70
C LEU A 15 1.76 -7.14 -1.45
N VAL A 16 0.75 -6.25 -1.48
CA VAL A 16 -0.16 -6.03 -0.35
C VAL A 16 -0.98 -7.29 -0.09
N GLU A 17 -1.56 -7.90 -1.12
CA GLU A 17 -2.29 -9.16 -1.03
C GLU A 17 -1.38 -10.30 -0.54
N ALA A 18 -0.14 -10.38 -1.02
CA ALA A 18 0.81 -11.40 -0.58
C ALA A 18 1.22 -11.23 0.90
N ARG A 19 1.14 -10.02 1.45
CA ARG A 19 1.53 -9.72 2.84
C ARG A 19 0.39 -9.81 3.84
N LEU A 20 -0.81 -9.37 3.45
CA LEU A 20 -1.96 -9.23 4.34
C LEU A 20 -3.09 -10.22 4.03
N GLY A 21 -3.07 -10.84 2.85
CA GLY A 21 -4.20 -11.59 2.31
C GLY A 21 -5.19 -10.68 1.56
N ALA A 22 -5.98 -11.29 0.67
CA ALA A 22 -6.91 -10.56 -0.20
C ALA A 22 -7.97 -9.76 0.57
N ASP A 23 -8.47 -10.31 1.67
CA ASP A 23 -9.53 -9.69 2.49
C ASP A 23 -9.02 -8.42 3.21
N GLU A 24 -7.79 -8.47 3.75
CA GLU A 24 -7.20 -7.33 4.47
C GLU A 24 -6.57 -6.31 3.53
N ALA A 25 -6.15 -6.71 2.32
CA ALA A 25 -5.49 -5.82 1.36
C ALA A 25 -6.36 -4.61 0.99
N GLY A 26 -7.64 -4.85 0.69
CA GLY A 26 -8.59 -3.77 0.37
C GLY A 26 -8.81 -2.82 1.54
N THR A 27 -8.93 -3.37 2.75
CA THR A 27 -9.08 -2.58 3.99
C THR A 27 -7.83 -1.74 4.24
N PHE A 28 -6.64 -2.32 4.16
CA PHE A 28 -5.38 -1.60 4.30
C PHE A 28 -5.28 -0.44 3.30
N MET A 29 -5.54 -0.70 2.01
CA MET A 29 -5.40 0.33 0.96
C MET A 29 -6.36 1.52 1.12
N SER A 30 -7.51 1.29 1.76
CA SER A 30 -8.56 2.30 1.97
C SER A 30 -8.60 2.90 3.37
N THR A 31 -7.81 2.38 4.32
CA THR A 31 -7.79 2.86 5.71
C THR A 31 -6.69 3.90 5.92
N PRO A 32 -7.00 5.08 6.50
CA PRO A 32 -6.01 6.06 6.93
C PRO A 32 -4.93 5.45 7.84
N HIS A 33 -3.66 5.68 7.54
CA HIS A 33 -2.55 5.12 8.31
C HIS A 33 -1.72 6.22 8.98
N ALA A 34 -1.43 6.08 10.28
CA ALA A 34 -0.69 7.08 11.05
C ALA A 34 0.70 7.39 10.45
N LEU A 35 1.43 6.37 9.99
CA LEU A 35 2.74 6.52 9.34
C LEU A 35 2.67 7.22 7.96
N LEU A 36 1.47 7.39 7.40
CA LEU A 36 1.23 8.14 6.17
C LEU A 36 0.60 9.51 6.45
N GLY A 37 0.65 9.99 7.70
CA GLY A 37 0.03 11.25 8.09
C GLY A 37 -1.50 11.20 8.04
N TRP A 38 -2.08 10.03 8.35
CA TRP A 38 -3.53 9.76 8.30
C TRP A 38 -4.14 9.87 6.89
N GLN A 39 -3.32 9.68 5.85
CA GLN A 39 -3.78 9.45 4.48
C GLN A 39 -3.90 7.95 4.21
N THR A 40 -4.71 7.57 3.22
CA THR A 40 -4.82 6.17 2.81
C THR A 40 -3.61 5.77 1.96
N PRO A 41 -3.19 4.49 1.99
CA PRO A 41 -2.16 4.00 1.08
C PRO A 41 -2.51 4.22 -0.40
N GLU A 42 -3.79 4.15 -0.78
CA GLU A 42 -4.22 4.47 -2.13
C GLU A 42 -3.95 5.93 -2.53
N GLU A 43 -4.30 6.88 -1.67
CA GLU A 43 -4.03 8.30 -1.90
C GLU A 43 -2.54 8.57 -2.07
N ILE A 44 -1.71 7.99 -1.20
CA ILE A 44 -0.26 8.14 -1.27
C ILE A 44 0.29 7.53 -2.56
N ALA A 45 -0.12 6.30 -2.91
CA ALA A 45 0.32 5.63 -4.13
C ALA A 45 -0.03 6.43 -5.41
N ALA A 46 -1.15 7.16 -5.41
CA ALA A 46 -1.57 7.98 -6.54
C ALA A 46 -0.69 9.21 -6.78
N THR A 47 0.09 9.67 -5.79
CA THR A 47 0.97 10.84 -5.91
C THR A 47 2.19 10.62 -6.82
N GLY A 48 2.43 9.39 -7.27
CA GLY A 48 3.50 9.04 -8.21
C GLY A 48 4.51 8.05 -7.63
N HIS A 49 5.70 7.96 -8.24
CA HIS A 49 6.67 6.92 -7.94
C HIS A 49 7.15 6.93 -6.48
N LEU A 50 7.40 8.11 -5.89
CA LEU A 50 7.78 8.23 -4.49
C LEU A 50 6.66 7.78 -3.54
N GLY A 51 5.41 8.09 -3.89
CA GLY A 51 4.24 7.63 -3.16
C GLY A 51 4.13 6.11 -3.15
N LEU A 52 4.26 5.49 -4.32
CA LEU A 52 4.31 4.03 -4.46
C LEU A 52 5.40 3.41 -3.57
N MET A 53 6.63 3.95 -3.63
CA MET A 53 7.74 3.44 -2.81
C MET A 53 7.45 3.54 -1.31
N LYS A 54 6.86 4.64 -0.84
CA LYS A 54 6.49 4.80 0.57
C LYS A 54 5.53 3.71 1.02
N VAL A 55 4.50 3.42 0.23
CA VAL A 55 3.52 2.37 0.55
C VAL A 55 4.17 0.99 0.48
N THR A 56 5.03 0.73 -0.51
CA THR A 56 5.81 -0.53 -0.60
C THR A 56 6.65 -0.77 0.65
N VAL A 57 7.35 0.26 1.15
CA VAL A 57 8.16 0.14 2.38
C VAL A 57 7.25 -0.14 3.58
N LEU A 58 6.14 0.59 3.71
CA LEU A 58 5.18 0.39 4.80
C LEU A 58 4.69 -1.06 4.83
N VAL A 59 4.16 -1.58 3.72
CA VAL A 59 3.63 -2.95 3.68
C VAL A 59 4.69 -4.02 3.89
N THR A 60 5.93 -3.76 3.46
CA THR A 60 7.05 -4.68 3.70
C THR A 60 7.46 -4.72 5.18
N SER A 61 7.29 -3.60 5.90
CA SER A 61 7.56 -3.48 7.33
C SER A 61 6.44 -4.01 8.23
N LEU A 62 5.23 -4.18 7.71
CA LEU A 62 4.15 -4.82 8.45
C LEU A 62 4.55 -6.28 8.69
N THR A 63 4.81 -6.62 9.96
CA THR A 63 4.82 -8.00 10.41
C THR A 63 3.38 -8.51 10.37
N SER A 64 3.16 -9.77 10.02
CA SER A 64 1.84 -10.44 9.94
C SER A 64 1.07 -10.53 11.27
N SER A 65 1.45 -9.73 12.26
CA SER A 65 0.64 -9.45 13.44
C SER A 65 -0.41 -8.42 13.03
N GLY A 66 -1.65 -8.91 12.87
CA GLY A 66 -2.75 -8.24 12.18
C GLY A 66 -2.98 -6.77 12.54
N LEU A 67 -3.64 -6.08 11.61
CA LEU A 67 -4.26 -4.76 11.84
C LEU A 67 -5.28 -4.87 12.99
N ALA A 68 -4.80 -4.82 14.22
CA ALA A 68 -5.57 -4.72 15.43
C ALA A 68 -4.88 -3.72 16.37
N ALA A 69 -5.18 -2.44 16.17
CA ALA A 69 -5.05 -1.40 17.17
C ALA A 69 -6.04 -0.27 16.84
#